data_AF-A0A0B7IZ31-F1
#
_entry.id   AF-A0A0B7IZ31-F1
#
_cell.length_a   1.000
_cell.length_b   1.000
_cell.length_c   1.000
_cell.angle_alpha   90.00
_cell.angle_beta   90.00
_cell.angle_gamma   90.00
#
_symmetry.space_group_name_H-M   'P 1'
#
loop_
_entity.id
_entity.type
_entity.pdbx_description
1 polymer ?
#
loop_
_entity_poly.entity_id
_entity_poly.type
_entity_poly.pdbx_seq_one_letter_code
_entity_poly.pdbx_strand_id
1 'polypeptide(L)'
;MKKKENEQIYKTAFQGLSYIVIRFKKIDFDIILPFIKKFINLDKSCVHIYTDSFLVNIAIMIPELREKVIPFLKKTKSPYLKEIQALNH
;
A
#
# COMPACT_ATOMS: atom_id res chain seq x y z
N MET A 1 -3.15 20.52 -16.34
CA MET A 1 -3.76 20.64 -15.00
C MET A 1 -4.39 19.33 -14.52
N LYS A 2 -5.39 18.76 -15.22
CA LYS A 2 -6.08 17.50 -14.85
C LYS A 2 -5.21 16.32 -14.37
N LYS A 3 -4.05 16.07 -15.00
CA LYS A 3 -3.17 14.93 -14.63
C LYS A 3 -2.55 15.09 -13.24
N LYS A 4 -2.19 16.31 -12.83
CA LYS A 4 -1.62 16.61 -11.50
C LYS A 4 -2.69 16.59 -10.41
N GLU A 5 -3.88 17.12 -10.69
CA GLU A 5 -5.02 17.10 -9.77
C GLU A 5 -5.46 15.67 -9.44
N ASN A 6 -5.55 14.80 -10.45
CA ASN A 6 -5.86 13.39 -10.25
C ASN A 6 -4.79 12.68 -9.40
N GLU A 7 -3.51 13.00 -9.59
CA GLU A 7 -2.43 12.42 -8.81
C GLU A 7 -2.54 12.78 -7.33
N GLN A 8 -2.89 14.03 -7.01
CA GLN A 8 -3.07 14.49 -5.64
C GLN A 8 -4.24 13.78 -4.96
N ILE A 9 -5.37 13.60 -5.66
CA ILE A 9 -6.52 12.86 -5.14
C ILE A 9 -6.11 11.44 -4.73
N TYR A 10 -5.34 10.74 -5.55
CA TYR A 10 -4.89 9.38 -5.23
C TYR A 10 -3.91 9.33 -4.06
N LYS A 11 -2.98 10.28 -3.97
CA LYS A 11 -2.08 10.40 -2.80
C LYS A 11 -2.88 10.57 -1.51
N THR A 12 -3.84 11.50 -1.52
CA THR A 12 -4.70 11.76 -0.36
C THR A 12 -5.54 10.54 0.00
N ALA A 13 -6.06 9.80 -0.99
CA ALA A 13 -6.79 8.56 -0.74
C ALA A 13 -5.91 7.51 -0.03
N PHE A 14 -4.68 7.25 -0.51
CA PHE A 14 -3.77 6.31 0.13
C PHE A 14 -3.32 6.76 1.52
N GLN A 15 -3.13 8.06 1.75
CA GLN A 15 -2.85 8.60 3.08
C GLN A 15 -4.02 8.36 4.04
N GLY A 16 -5.25 8.65 3.60
CA GLY A 16 -6.45 8.42 4.40
C GLY A 16 -6.64 6.94 4.76
N LEU A 17 -6.46 6.04 3.78
CA LEU A 17 -6.51 4.60 4.00
C LEU A 17 -5.40 4.12 4.95
N SER A 18 -4.19 4.66 4.81
CA SER A 18 -3.09 4.36 5.74
C SER A 18 -3.43 4.77 7.16
N TYR A 19 -4.04 5.95 7.36
CA TYR A 19 -4.48 6.38 8.67
C TYR A 19 -5.53 5.43 9.28
N ILE A 20 -6.49 4.96 8.47
CA ILE A 20 -7.49 3.97 8.91
C ILE A 20 -6.78 2.67 9.35
N VAL A 21 -5.86 2.15 8.55
CA VAL A 21 -5.09 0.94 8.88
C VAL A 21 -4.28 1.12 10.17
N ILE A 22 -3.57 2.24 10.32
CA ILE A 22 -2.75 2.52 11.50
C ILE A 22 -3.62 2.66 12.75
N ARG A 23 -4.75 3.37 12.66
CA ARG A 23 -5.59 3.67 13.82
C ARG A 23 -6.44 2.47 14.26
N PHE A 24 -7.04 1.78 13.31
CA PHE A 24 -8.04 0.74 13.58
C PHE A 24 -7.49 -0.68 13.43
N LYS A 25 -6.29 -0.85 12.85
CA LYS A 25 -5.65 -2.15 12.61
C LYS A 25 -6.55 -3.13 11.87
N LYS A 26 -7.39 -2.60 10.98
CA LYS A 26 -8.36 -3.36 10.22
C LYS A 26 -8.60 -2.73 8.86
N ILE A 27 -8.70 -3.57 7.85
CA ILE A 27 -9.17 -3.20 6.53
C ILE A 27 -9.69 -4.45 5.83
N ASP A 28 -10.73 -4.29 5.01
CA ASP A 28 -11.14 -5.34 4.10
C ASP A 28 -10.20 -5.30 2.89
N PHE A 29 -9.34 -6.32 2.79
CA PHE A 29 -8.32 -6.37 1.75
C PHE A 29 -8.93 -6.52 0.35
N ASP A 30 -10.05 -7.21 0.22
CA ASP A 30 -10.67 -7.49 -1.08
C ASP A 30 -11.29 -6.21 -1.66
N ILE A 31 -11.83 -5.34 -0.80
CA ILE A 31 -12.36 -4.02 -1.19
C ILE A 31 -11.25 -3.11 -1.74
N ILE A 32 -10.06 -3.11 -1.12
CA ILE A 32 -8.96 -2.23 -1.53
C ILE A 32 -8.08 -2.81 -2.64
N LEU A 33 -8.21 -4.11 -2.93
CA LEU A 33 -7.36 -4.82 -3.89
C LEU A 33 -7.37 -4.21 -5.31
N PRO A 34 -8.53 -3.84 -5.90
CA PRO A 34 -8.55 -3.19 -7.22
C PRO A 34 -7.79 -1.87 -7.23
N PHE A 35 -7.87 -1.13 -6.12
CA PHE A 35 -7.18 0.14 -5.95
C PHE A 35 -5.66 -0.07 -5.93
N ILE A 36 -5.16 -1.03 -5.14
CA ILE A 36 -3.74 -1.41 -5.12
C ILE A 36 -3.26 -1.83 -6.52
N LYS A 37 -3.99 -2.72 -7.20
CA LYS A 37 -3.61 -3.24 -8.53
C LYS A 37 -3.52 -2.13 -9.59
N LYS A 38 -4.33 -1.08 -9.48
CA LYS A 38 -4.31 0.07 -10.40
C LYS A 38 -2.99 0.84 -10.34
N PHE A 39 -2.39 0.98 -9.15
CA PHE A 39 -1.22 1.84 -8.95
C PHE A 39 0.11 1.08 -8.85
N ILE A 40 0.08 -0.24 -8.62
CA ILE A 40 1.30 -1.04 -8.51
C ILE A 40 2.13 -1.13 -9.79
N ASN A 41 1.52 -0.89 -10.95
CA ASN A 41 2.20 -0.92 -12.25
C ASN A 41 2.72 0.47 -12.68
N LEU A 42 2.49 1.51 -11.88
CA LEU A 42 2.77 2.90 -12.27
C LEU A 42 4.11 3.38 -11.71
N ASP A 43 5.18 2.77 -12.23
CA ASP A 43 6.58 2.90 -11.77
C ASP A 43 7.13 4.35 -11.76
N LYS A 44 6.49 5.29 -12.48
CA LYS A 44 6.95 6.69 -12.61
C LYS A 44 6.07 7.74 -11.92
N SER A 45 4.98 7.34 -11.24
CA SER A 45 4.08 8.30 -10.59
C SER A 45 4.35 8.36 -9.09
N CYS A 46 4.33 9.52 -8.42
CA CYS A 46 4.57 9.54 -6.98
C CYS A 46 3.50 8.74 -6.19
N VAL A 47 2.35 8.41 -6.80
CA VAL A 47 1.32 7.55 -6.21
C VAL A 47 1.84 6.13 -5.90
N HIS A 48 2.85 5.64 -6.63
CA HIS A 48 3.45 4.34 -6.34
C HIS A 48 4.06 4.31 -4.94
N ILE A 49 4.72 5.39 -4.51
CA ILE A 49 5.33 5.52 -3.18
C ILE A 49 4.26 5.41 -2.09
N TYR A 50 3.11 6.06 -2.28
CA TYR A 50 2.00 5.99 -1.34
C TYR A 50 1.31 4.63 -1.34
N THR A 51 1.29 3.94 -2.49
CA THR A 51 0.78 2.57 -2.58
C THR A 51 1.70 1.61 -1.82
N ASP A 52 3.02 1.73 -1.98
CA ASP A 52 4.02 0.94 -1.27
C ASP A 52 3.94 1.16 0.24
N SER A 53 3.95 2.43 0.67
CA SER A 53 3.81 2.81 2.08
C SER A 53 2.52 2.27 2.70
N PHE A 54 1.40 2.31 1.96
CA PHE A 54 0.15 1.74 2.42
C PHE A 54 0.22 0.21 2.60
N LEU A 55 0.86 -0.51 1.67
CA LEU A 55 1.07 -1.96 1.77
C LEU A 55 1.96 -2.33 2.97
N VAL A 56 3.01 -1.54 3.23
CA VAL A 56 3.87 -1.68 4.41
C VAL A 56 3.06 -1.45 5.70
N ASN A 57 2.22 -0.42 5.74
CA ASN A 57 1.35 -0.17 6.90
C ASN A 57 0.39 -1.34 7.16
N ILE A 58 -0.20 -1.94 6.11
CA ILE A 58 -1.03 -3.15 6.27
C ILE A 58 -0.18 -4.30 6.84
N ALA A 59 0.99 -4.54 6.28
CA ALA A 59 1.88 -5.63 6.69
C ALA A 59 2.28 -5.56 8.18
N ILE A 60 2.54 -4.35 8.67
CA ILE A 60 2.95 -4.08 10.06
C ILE A 60 1.75 -4.14 10.99
N MET A 61 0.66 -3.45 10.63
CA MET A 61 -0.45 -3.20 11.55
C MET A 61 -1.48 -4.34 11.58
N ILE A 62 -1.53 -5.18 10.54
CA ILE A 62 -2.52 -6.25 10.39
C ILE A 62 -1.79 -7.56 10.00
N PRO A 63 -1.20 -8.28 10.98
CA PRO A 63 -0.37 -9.47 10.71
C PRO A 63 -1.07 -10.53 9.85
N GLU A 64 -2.38 -10.73 10.01
CA GLU A 64 -3.19 -11.67 9.22
C GLU A 64 -3.20 -11.36 7.70
N LEU A 65 -2.95 -10.11 7.32
CA LEU A 65 -2.88 -9.68 5.92
C LEU A 65 -1.45 -9.64 5.38
N ARG A 66 -0.43 -9.92 6.21
CA ARG A 66 0.98 -9.76 5.83
C ARG A 66 1.37 -10.61 4.62
N GLU A 67 1.04 -11.89 4.65
CA GLU A 67 1.29 -12.80 3.52
C GLU A 67 0.56 -12.36 2.24
N LYS A 68 -0.62 -11.74 2.38
CA LYS A 68 -1.36 -11.21 1.24
C LYS A 68 -0.69 -10.01 0.59
N VAL A 69 0.03 -9.18 1.35
CA VAL A 69 0.68 -7.96 0.81
C VAL A 69 2.09 -8.20 0.28
N ILE A 70 2.80 -9.24 0.73
CA ILE A 70 4.18 -9.55 0.28
C ILE A 70 4.33 -9.65 -1.25
N PRO A 71 3.44 -10.33 -2.01
CA PRO A 71 3.55 -10.37 -3.47
C PRO A 71 3.49 -8.97 -4.12
N PHE A 72 2.75 -8.04 -3.52
CA PHE A 72 2.66 -6.67 -3.99
C PHE A 72 3.94 -5.89 -3.67
N LEU A 73 4.48 -6.03 -2.45
CA LEU A 73 5.75 -5.40 -2.07
C LEU A 73 6.95 -5.89 -2.91
N LYS A 74 6.95 -7.16 -3.31
CA LYS A 74 7.92 -7.70 -4.30
C LYS A 74 7.82 -6.97 -5.63
N LYS A 75 6.59 -6.70 -6.08
CA LYS A 75 6.31 -6.07 -7.37
C LYS A 75 6.68 -4.60 -7.40
N THR A 76 6.46 -3.87 -6.31
CA THR A 76 6.91 -2.47 -6.15
C THR A 76 8.41 -2.33 -5.91
N LYS A 77 9.13 -3.46 -5.74
CA LYS A 77 10.53 -3.48 -5.28
C LYS A 77 10.71 -2.68 -3.98
N SER A 78 9.77 -2.86 -3.05
CA SER A 78 9.75 -2.12 -1.79
C SER A 78 11.09 -2.28 -1.06
N PRO A 79 11.70 -1.19 -0.56
CA PRO A 79 12.91 -1.28 0.24
C PRO A 79 12.66 -1.99 1.58
N TYR A 80 11.40 -2.04 2.03
CA TYR A 80 11.00 -2.63 3.32
C TYR A 80 10.66 -4.13 3.24
N LEU A 81 10.78 -4.75 2.06
CA LEU A 81 10.33 -6.13 1.86
C LEU A 81 11.04 -7.11 2.81
N LYS A 82 12.36 -6.95 3.03
CA LYS A 82 13.14 -7.85 3.88
C LYS A 82 12.70 -7.77 5.34
N GLU A 83 12.48 -6.55 5.83
CA GLU A 83 11.99 -6.27 7.17
C GLU A 83 10.61 -6.87 7.38
N ILE A 84 9.70 -6.69 6.41
CA ILE A 84 8.36 -7.28 6.48
C ILE A 84 8.41 -8.80 6.51
N GLN A 85 9.27 -9.43 5.69
CA GLN A 85 9.43 -10.89 5.69
C GLN A 85 10.01 -11.41 7.01
N ALA A 86 10.90 -10.64 7.66
CA ALA A 86 11.49 -11.00 8.94
C ALA A 86 10.46 -11.04 10.10
N LEU A 87 9.35 -10.30 9.99
CA LEU A 87 8.28 -10.29 11.00
C LEU A 87 7.46 -11.59 11.07
N ASN A 88 7.67 -12.53 10.14
CA ASN A 88 6.97 -13.82 10.08
C ASN A 88 7.69 -14.96 10.84
N HIS A 89 8.83 -14.68 11.44
CA HIS A 89 9.64 -15.63 12.20
C HIS A 89 9.45 -15.51 13.70
#